data_AF-A0A2P8CXT5-F1
#
_entry.id   AF-A0A2P8CXT5-F1
#
_cell.length_a   1.000
_cell.length_b   1.000
_cell.length_c   1.000
_cell.angle_alpha   90.00
_cell.angle_beta   90.00
_cell.angle_gamma   90.00
#
_symmetry.space_group_name_H-M   'P 1'
#
loop_
_entity.id
_entity.type
_entity.pdbx_description
1 polymer ?
#
loop_
_entity_poly.entity_id
_entity_poly.type
_entity_poly.pdbx_seq_one_letter_code
_entity_poly.pdbx_strand_id
1 'polypeptide(L)'
;MNTLKMRSILPLFALTCMTSVAMAQQDDSKNIITVSGEMSNEEMVAWKKTLPTDGWILVRFNKEHADHLLNLSHKDYMMHLWLNCEGKGAPGFLVEYSDNYRDGDFGGIDFVGSRNDDGRILQFLLDGKDYGNPFEKGNKQPLPEFSAALKKASKLTLSVYDMEMNPETGKDEKKLNRSIDFKLAHSALLDRPVTCGL
;
A
#
# COMPACT_ATOMS: atom_id res chain seq x y z
N MET A 1 -72.56 39.05 13.89
CA MET A 1 -72.90 37.84 13.11
C MET A 1 -71.65 37.35 12.41
N ASN A 2 -71.39 36.05 12.52
CA ASN A 2 -70.13 35.36 12.26
C ASN A 2 -69.58 35.51 10.84
N THR A 3 -68.28 35.72 10.71
CA THR A 3 -67.53 35.38 9.50
C THR A 3 -66.28 34.57 9.85
N LEU A 4 -66.26 33.37 9.28
CA LEU A 4 -65.31 32.27 9.45
C LEU A 4 -63.87 32.68 9.06
N LYS A 5 -62.88 32.39 9.92
CA LYS A 5 -61.45 32.40 9.57
C LYS A 5 -61.11 31.08 8.87
N MET A 6 -60.81 31.13 7.57
CA MET A 6 -60.30 29.99 6.81
C MET A 6 -58.76 30.04 6.83
N ARG A 7 -58.13 29.12 7.57
CA ARG A 7 -56.67 28.93 7.59
C ARG A 7 -56.28 28.10 6.37
N SER A 8 -55.50 28.68 5.47
CA SER A 8 -54.87 27.98 4.35
C SER A 8 -53.68 27.18 4.86
N ILE A 9 -53.71 25.86 4.69
CA ILE A 9 -52.60 24.95 5.00
C ILE A 9 -51.90 24.65 3.66
N LEU A 10 -50.70 25.19 3.46
CA LEU A 10 -49.81 24.76 2.38
C LEU A 10 -49.23 23.37 2.72
N PRO A 11 -49.26 22.38 1.82
CA PRO A 11 -48.44 21.18 1.98
C PRO A 11 -47.00 21.48 1.56
N LEU A 12 -46.09 21.31 2.51
CA LEU A 12 -44.65 21.34 2.32
C LEU A 12 -44.22 20.04 1.60
N PHE A 13 -43.94 20.12 0.30
CA PHE A 13 -43.31 19.02 -0.44
C PHE A 13 -41.82 18.94 -0.03
N ALA A 14 -41.51 18.05 0.91
CA ALA A 14 -40.13 17.67 1.21
C ALA A 14 -39.62 16.76 0.09
N LEU A 15 -38.84 17.33 -0.83
CA LEU A 15 -38.13 16.58 -1.87
C LEU A 15 -36.88 15.95 -1.25
N THR A 16 -37.01 14.74 -0.71
CA THR A 16 -35.88 13.92 -0.27
C THR A 16 -35.12 13.41 -1.49
N CYS A 17 -34.07 14.14 -1.87
CA CYS A 17 -33.12 13.71 -2.88
C CYS A 17 -32.30 12.54 -2.30
N MET A 18 -32.74 11.29 -2.55
CA MET A 18 -31.93 10.11 -2.29
C MET A 18 -30.81 10.08 -3.34
N THR A 19 -29.67 10.69 -3.00
CA THR A 19 -28.44 10.48 -3.77
C THR A 19 -27.97 9.06 -3.49
N SER A 20 -28.36 8.13 -4.36
CA SER A 20 -27.74 6.81 -4.45
C SER A 20 -26.28 7.01 -4.86
N VAL A 21 -25.38 6.95 -3.88
CA VAL A 21 -23.95 6.84 -4.13
C VAL A 21 -23.72 5.43 -4.68
N ALA A 22 -23.82 5.29 -6.01
CA ALA A 22 -23.38 4.08 -6.68
C ALA A 22 -21.86 4.01 -6.48
N MET A 23 -21.41 3.18 -5.54
CA MET A 23 -20.00 2.80 -5.46
C MET A 23 -19.71 1.99 -6.72
N ALA A 24 -19.07 2.62 -7.70
CA ALA A 24 -18.53 1.92 -8.85
C ALA A 24 -17.55 0.86 -8.30
N GLN A 25 -17.93 -0.41 -8.34
CA GLN A 25 -16.98 -1.50 -8.11
C GLN A 25 -16.02 -1.48 -9.29
N GLN A 26 -14.79 -1.05 -9.04
CA GLN A 26 -13.72 -1.13 -10.02
C GLN A 26 -13.45 -2.62 -10.29
N ASP A 27 -13.59 -3.04 -11.55
CA ASP A 27 -13.26 -4.41 -11.96
C ASP A 27 -11.73 -4.55 -12.00
N ASP A 28 -11.17 -4.97 -10.87
CA ASP A 28 -9.72 -5.20 -10.71
C ASP A 28 -9.31 -6.61 -11.18
N SER A 29 -10.15 -7.33 -11.94
CA SER A 29 -9.84 -8.68 -12.43
C SER A 29 -8.54 -8.75 -13.24
N LYS A 30 -8.24 -7.71 -14.04
CA LYS A 30 -6.99 -7.60 -14.81
C LYS A 30 -5.72 -7.48 -13.94
N ASN A 31 -5.87 -7.09 -12.67
CA ASN A 31 -4.79 -6.94 -11.71
C ASN A 31 -4.65 -8.18 -10.81
N ILE A 32 -5.44 -9.23 -11.07
CA ILE A 32 -5.30 -10.55 -10.46
C ILE A 32 -4.64 -11.47 -11.47
N ILE A 33 -3.39 -11.85 -11.22
CA ILE A 33 -2.58 -12.63 -12.16
C ILE A 33 -2.40 -14.04 -11.60
N THR A 34 -2.78 -15.04 -12.38
CA THR A 34 -2.59 -16.45 -12.01
C THR A 34 -1.34 -16.99 -12.69
N VAL A 35 -0.42 -17.51 -11.88
CA VAL A 35 0.81 -18.18 -12.33
C VAL A 35 0.63 -19.68 -12.19
N SER A 36 0.57 -20.37 -13.33
CA SER A 36 0.45 -21.81 -13.41
C SER A 36 1.81 -22.45 -13.65
N GLY A 37 2.46 -22.91 -12.58
CA GLY A 37 3.72 -23.65 -12.65
C GLY A 37 4.94 -22.86 -12.16
N GLU A 38 6.10 -23.49 -12.28
CA GLU A 38 7.40 -22.89 -11.99
C GLU A 38 7.88 -22.13 -13.23
N MET A 39 8.40 -20.91 -13.04
CA MET A 39 9.05 -20.12 -14.08
C MET A 39 10.56 -20.14 -13.84
N SER A 40 11.37 -20.16 -14.91
CA SER A 40 12.79 -19.85 -14.81
C SER A 40 12.99 -18.40 -14.36
N ASN A 41 14.21 -18.06 -13.93
CA ASN A 41 14.55 -16.69 -13.58
C ASN A 41 14.36 -15.73 -14.77
N GLU A 42 14.76 -16.14 -15.97
CA GLU A 42 14.60 -15.34 -17.20
C GLU A 42 13.11 -15.13 -17.54
N GLU A 43 12.30 -16.18 -17.40
CA GLU A 43 10.85 -16.10 -17.59
C GLU A 43 10.21 -15.16 -16.58
N MET A 44 10.65 -15.21 -15.32
CA MET A 44 10.17 -14.32 -14.27
C MET A 44 10.50 -12.84 -14.56
N VAL A 45 11.73 -12.55 -15.01
CA VAL A 45 12.15 -11.20 -15.40
C VAL A 45 11.32 -10.69 -16.59
N ALA A 46 11.12 -11.52 -17.61
CA ALA A 46 10.33 -11.15 -18.78
C ALA A 46 8.85 -10.91 -18.41
N TRP A 47 8.30 -11.79 -17.57
CA TRP A 47 6.92 -11.71 -17.10
C TRP A 47 6.68 -10.45 -16.25
N LYS A 48 7.57 -10.11 -15.30
CA LYS A 48 7.47 -8.89 -14.48
C LYS A 48 7.32 -7.61 -15.33
N LYS A 49 7.97 -7.54 -16.50
CA LYS A 49 7.86 -6.40 -17.43
C LYS A 49 6.48 -6.25 -18.07
N THR A 50 5.67 -7.30 -18.06
CA THR A 50 4.30 -7.29 -18.60
C THR A 50 3.25 -6.87 -17.57
N LEU A 51 3.63 -6.76 -16.30
CA LEU A 51 2.69 -6.54 -15.21
C LEU A 51 2.27 -5.06 -15.12
N PRO A 52 1.04 -4.78 -14.65
CA PRO A 52 0.60 -3.42 -14.36
C PRO A 52 1.54 -2.69 -13.38
N THR A 53 1.77 -1.40 -13.64
CA THR A 53 2.67 -0.53 -12.84
C THR A 53 1.95 0.73 -12.33
N ASP A 54 0.63 0.73 -12.32
CA ASP A 54 -0.23 1.82 -11.84
C ASP A 54 -0.65 1.65 -10.38
N GLY A 55 -0.48 0.47 -9.78
CA GLY A 55 -0.76 0.26 -8.37
C GLY A 55 -0.60 -1.19 -7.93
N TRP A 56 -1.56 -1.67 -7.15
CA TRP A 56 -1.56 -3.01 -6.58
C TRP A 56 -1.87 -4.09 -7.64
N ILE A 57 -1.20 -5.23 -7.51
CA ILE A 57 -1.49 -6.46 -8.23
C ILE A 57 -1.54 -7.62 -7.24
N LEU A 58 -2.44 -8.58 -7.46
CA LEU A 58 -2.54 -9.80 -6.69
C LEU A 58 -2.02 -10.96 -7.56
N VAL A 59 -0.95 -11.62 -7.13
CA VAL A 59 -0.39 -12.78 -7.83
C VAL A 59 -0.81 -14.06 -7.11
N ARG A 60 -1.41 -14.99 -7.84
CA ARG A 60 -1.85 -16.31 -7.37
C ARG A 60 -0.97 -17.42 -7.90
N PHE A 61 -0.32 -18.15 -7.02
CA PHE A 61 0.45 -19.35 -7.40
C PHE A 61 -0.38 -20.62 -7.20
N ASN A 62 -0.53 -21.42 -8.26
CA ASN A 62 -1.45 -22.56 -8.30
C ASN A 62 -1.14 -23.73 -7.35
N LYS A 63 0.08 -23.84 -6.82
CA LYS A 63 0.47 -25.02 -6.02
C LYS A 63 0.23 -24.88 -4.52
N GLU A 64 0.08 -23.68 -3.95
CA GLU A 64 0.07 -23.52 -2.48
C GLU A 64 -0.82 -22.37 -1.94
N HIS A 65 -1.72 -21.76 -2.73
CA HIS A 65 -2.57 -20.65 -2.27
C HIS A 65 -1.81 -19.46 -1.66
N ALA A 66 -0.55 -19.26 -2.07
CA ALA A 66 0.21 -18.08 -1.67
C ALA A 66 -0.21 -16.91 -2.57
N ASP A 67 -1.32 -16.26 -2.23
CA ASP A 67 -1.70 -14.99 -2.83
C ASP A 67 -0.73 -13.92 -2.32
N HIS A 68 -0.02 -13.26 -3.23
CA HIS A 68 0.91 -12.17 -2.92
C HIS A 68 0.38 -10.85 -3.47
N LEU A 69 0.34 -9.83 -2.63
CA LEU A 69 0.01 -8.48 -3.05
C LEU A 69 1.30 -7.70 -3.32
N LEU A 70 1.48 -7.27 -4.56
CA LEU A 70 2.69 -6.60 -5.04
C LEU A 70 2.36 -5.19 -5.55
N ASN A 71 3.37 -4.33 -5.54
CA ASN A 71 3.37 -3.04 -6.21
C ASN A 71 4.67 -2.88 -6.99
N LEU A 72 4.53 -2.72 -8.31
CA LEU A 72 5.63 -2.59 -9.27
C LEU A 72 5.70 -1.20 -9.90
N SER A 73 5.07 -0.21 -9.29
CA SER A 73 4.96 1.14 -9.87
C SER A 73 6.25 1.95 -9.84
N HIS A 74 7.21 1.58 -8.99
CA HIS A 74 8.55 2.15 -8.98
C HIS A 74 9.46 1.41 -9.95
N LYS A 75 10.30 2.14 -10.69
CA LYS A 75 11.16 1.58 -11.75
C LYS A 75 12.26 0.63 -11.23
N ASP A 76 12.72 0.82 -10.00
CA ASP A 76 13.85 0.11 -9.41
C ASP A 76 13.46 -0.77 -8.21
N TYR A 77 12.24 -0.64 -7.68
CA TYR A 77 11.83 -1.31 -6.43
C TYR A 77 10.48 -1.96 -6.60
N MET A 78 10.31 -3.14 -6.00
CA MET A 78 9.01 -3.75 -5.80
C MET A 78 8.67 -3.77 -4.33
N MET A 79 7.39 -3.60 -4.02
CA MET A 79 6.86 -3.75 -2.68
C MET A 79 5.93 -4.95 -2.62
N HIS A 80 6.23 -5.87 -1.72
CA HIS A 80 5.32 -6.87 -1.21
C HIS A 80 4.64 -6.29 0.02
N LEU A 81 3.32 -6.39 0.08
CA LEU A 81 2.54 -5.90 1.21
C LEU A 81 1.58 -7.00 1.66
N TRP A 82 1.45 -7.18 2.97
CA TRP A 82 0.50 -8.14 3.50
C TRP A 82 -0.22 -7.55 4.71
N LEU A 83 -1.49 -7.18 4.49
CA LEU A 83 -2.36 -6.53 5.48
C LEU A 83 -3.44 -7.47 5.99
N ASN A 84 -4.07 -8.23 5.09
CA ASN A 84 -5.14 -9.18 5.42
C ASN A 84 -4.60 -10.61 5.40
N CYS A 85 -4.01 -11.02 6.51
CA CYS A 85 -3.32 -12.30 6.63
C CYS A 85 -4.26 -13.49 6.78
N GLU A 86 -4.09 -14.52 5.96
CA GLU A 86 -4.64 -15.83 6.26
C GLU A 86 -3.83 -16.55 7.34
N GLY A 87 -4.51 -17.34 8.17
CA GLY A 87 -3.87 -18.15 9.20
C GLY A 87 -3.28 -17.32 10.36
N LYS A 88 -2.08 -17.70 10.82
CA LYS A 88 -1.41 -17.10 11.99
C LYS A 88 -0.34 -16.06 11.64
N GLY A 89 -0.22 -15.69 10.36
CA GLY A 89 0.77 -14.73 9.90
C GLY A 89 0.49 -13.31 10.41
N ALA A 90 1.55 -12.53 10.60
CA ALA A 90 1.43 -11.12 11.00
C ALA A 90 1.54 -10.19 9.79
N PRO A 91 0.79 -9.06 9.77
CA PRO A 91 0.92 -8.04 8.75
C PRO A 91 2.35 -7.48 8.64
N GLY A 92 2.69 -6.95 7.47
CA GLY A 92 4.04 -6.53 7.18
C GLY A 92 4.24 -6.14 5.72
N PHE A 93 5.49 -5.89 5.38
CA PHE A 93 5.91 -5.55 4.03
C PHE A 93 7.36 -5.95 3.80
N LEU A 94 7.73 -6.05 2.53
CA LEU A 94 9.10 -6.16 2.04
C LEU A 94 9.22 -5.28 0.80
N VAL A 95 10.18 -4.37 0.80
CA VAL A 95 10.64 -3.67 -0.38
C VAL A 95 11.99 -4.25 -0.77
N GLU A 96 12.15 -4.60 -2.03
CA GLU A 96 13.38 -5.14 -2.59
C GLU A 96 13.64 -4.55 -3.97
N TYR A 97 14.88 -4.60 -4.44
CA TYR A 97 15.20 -4.19 -5.80
C TYR A 97 14.44 -5.04 -6.82
N SER A 98 13.90 -4.35 -7.84
CA SER A 98 13.51 -4.98 -9.10
C SER A 98 14.75 -5.31 -9.93
N ASP A 99 14.64 -6.19 -10.93
CA ASP A 99 15.74 -6.84 -11.68
C ASP A 99 16.71 -5.89 -12.46
N ASN A 100 16.70 -4.57 -12.20
CA ASN A 100 17.53 -3.54 -12.81
C ASN A 100 18.44 -2.84 -11.79
N TYR A 101 19.66 -3.34 -11.58
CA TYR A 101 20.76 -2.55 -11.01
C TYR A 101 21.32 -1.61 -12.09
N ARG A 102 20.64 -0.47 -12.31
CA ARG A 102 20.97 0.44 -13.44
C ARG A 102 22.29 1.18 -13.32
N ASP A 103 22.84 1.30 -12.12
CA ASP A 103 23.92 2.25 -11.86
C ASP A 103 25.24 1.54 -11.49
N GLY A 104 25.26 0.21 -11.41
CA GLY A 104 26.45 -0.59 -11.08
C GLY A 104 26.94 -0.47 -9.64
N ASP A 105 26.43 0.49 -8.87
CA ASP A 105 26.74 0.67 -7.45
C ASP A 105 25.76 -0.08 -6.54
N PHE A 106 26.31 -0.95 -5.69
CA PHE A 106 25.67 -1.37 -4.44
C PHE A 106 25.63 -0.16 -3.52
N GLY A 107 24.46 0.31 -3.09
CA GLY A 107 24.47 1.40 -2.11
C GLY A 107 23.16 2.07 -1.73
N GLY A 108 22.02 1.67 -2.28
CA GLY A 108 20.73 2.17 -1.79
C GLY A 108 20.23 1.32 -0.64
N ILE A 109 19.37 0.37 -0.97
CA ILE A 109 18.72 -0.56 -0.06
C ILE A 109 18.49 -1.86 -0.81
N ASP A 110 19.20 -2.93 -0.50
CA ASP A 110 19.01 -4.23 -1.15
C ASP A 110 17.58 -4.75 -0.93
N PHE A 111 17.18 -4.69 0.33
CA PHE A 111 15.84 -4.97 0.80
C PHE A 111 15.58 -4.22 2.12
N VAL A 112 14.32 -3.94 2.44
CA VAL A 112 13.86 -3.41 3.74
C VAL A 112 12.47 -3.95 4.02
N GLY A 113 12.18 -4.35 5.25
CA GLY A 113 10.91 -4.98 5.57
C GLY A 113 10.57 -4.93 7.04
N SER A 114 9.32 -5.21 7.36
CA SER A 114 8.79 -5.17 8.74
C SER A 114 9.43 -6.18 9.69
N ARG A 115 10.18 -7.15 9.17
CA ARG A 115 10.84 -8.22 9.93
C ARG A 115 12.35 -8.00 10.11
N ASN A 116 12.92 -7.00 9.44
CA ASN A 116 14.35 -6.73 9.50
C ASN A 116 14.60 -5.66 10.57
N ASP A 117 15.45 -6.01 11.53
CA ASP A 117 15.97 -5.08 12.53
C ASP A 117 17.44 -4.77 12.20
N ASP A 118 17.64 -4.00 11.14
CA ASP A 118 18.95 -3.54 10.69
C ASP A 118 19.27 -2.11 11.16
N GLY A 119 18.51 -1.61 12.13
CA GLY A 119 18.69 -0.28 12.72
C GLY A 119 18.23 0.89 11.85
N ARG A 120 17.68 0.64 10.66
CA ARG A 120 17.13 1.70 9.80
C ARG A 120 15.80 2.21 10.31
N ILE A 121 15.60 3.51 10.23
CA ILE A 121 14.34 4.16 10.61
C ILE A 121 13.46 4.30 9.37
N LEU A 122 12.25 3.77 9.46
CA LEU A 122 11.29 3.77 8.35
C LEU A 122 10.15 4.75 8.62
N GLN A 123 9.73 5.43 7.56
CA GLN A 123 8.65 6.40 7.62
C GLN A 123 7.75 6.25 6.40
N PHE A 124 6.47 5.99 6.65
CA PHE A 124 5.45 5.82 5.62
C PHE A 124 4.65 7.12 5.53
N LEU A 125 4.59 7.70 4.34
CA LEU A 125 3.75 8.85 4.05
C LEU A 125 2.69 8.50 3.03
N LEU A 126 1.42 8.82 3.33
CA LEU A 126 0.30 8.64 2.41
C LEU A 126 -0.17 10.01 1.94
N ASP A 127 -0.01 10.28 0.64
CA ASP A 127 -0.24 11.61 0.05
C ASP A 127 0.43 12.75 0.85
N GLY A 128 1.61 12.47 1.40
CA GLY A 128 2.40 13.40 2.22
C GLY A 128 2.05 13.45 3.71
N LYS A 129 0.96 12.80 4.17
CA LYS A 129 0.67 12.64 5.61
C LYS A 129 1.55 11.55 6.20
N ASP A 130 2.24 11.86 7.29
CA ASP A 130 3.14 10.95 8.00
C ASP A 130 2.40 9.96 8.92
N TYR A 131 2.73 8.67 8.76
CA TYR A 131 2.23 7.55 9.57
C TYR A 131 3.31 6.84 10.40
N GLY A 132 4.57 7.31 10.37
CA GLY A 132 5.70 6.61 10.98
C GLY A 132 5.89 5.22 10.36
N ASN A 133 6.33 4.24 11.14
CA ASN A 133 6.38 2.84 10.72
C ASN A 133 5.16 2.05 11.27
N PRO A 134 4.07 1.85 10.50
CA PRO A 134 2.85 1.22 11.01
C PRO A 134 3.02 -0.26 11.35
N PHE A 135 4.16 -0.85 11.01
CA PHE A 135 4.51 -2.24 11.30
C PHE A 135 5.47 -2.39 12.50
N GLU A 136 5.97 -1.28 13.06
CA GLU A 136 6.84 -1.30 14.22
C GLU A 136 6.05 -1.64 15.50
N LYS A 137 6.61 -2.55 16.30
CA LYS A 137 6.01 -2.96 17.56
C LYS A 137 6.03 -1.78 18.55
N GLY A 138 4.84 -1.36 18.99
CA GLY A 138 4.69 -0.25 19.93
C GLY A 138 4.58 1.13 19.28
N ASN A 139 4.44 1.21 17.95
CA ASN A 139 4.07 2.47 17.29
C ASN A 139 2.73 2.98 17.85
N LYS A 140 2.68 4.30 18.07
CA LYS A 140 1.49 5.03 18.56
C LYS A 140 0.39 5.10 17.52
N GLN A 141 0.71 5.01 16.22
CA GLN A 141 -0.28 4.96 15.16
C GLN A 141 -0.67 3.50 14.85
N PRO A 142 -1.95 3.13 15.00
CA PRO A 142 -2.39 1.76 14.82
C PRO A 142 -2.43 1.38 13.34
N LEU A 143 -1.89 0.21 13.00
CA LEU A 143 -1.94 -0.38 11.65
C LEU A 143 -3.33 -0.31 10.99
N PRO A 144 -4.46 -0.55 11.69
CA PRO A 144 -5.80 -0.34 11.13
C PRO A 144 -6.06 1.06 10.54
N GLU A 145 -5.56 2.13 11.18
CA GLU A 145 -5.73 3.49 10.67
C GLU A 145 -4.91 3.70 9.39
N PHE A 146 -3.66 3.23 9.38
CA PHE A 146 -2.81 3.25 8.20
C PHE A 146 -3.44 2.48 7.04
N SER A 147 -3.92 1.25 7.27
CA SER A 147 -4.57 0.42 6.26
C SER A 147 -5.83 1.10 5.67
N ALA A 148 -6.63 1.76 6.50
CA ALA A 148 -7.81 2.49 6.05
C ALA A 148 -7.45 3.73 5.21
N ALA A 149 -6.36 4.40 5.55
CA ALA A 149 -5.85 5.55 4.79
C ALA A 149 -5.21 5.12 3.46
N LEU A 150 -4.44 4.02 3.46
CA LEU A 150 -3.76 3.49 2.28
C LEU A 150 -4.75 3.19 1.15
N LYS A 151 -5.96 2.72 1.49
CA LYS A 151 -7.02 2.43 0.52
C LYS A 151 -7.57 3.66 -0.21
N LYS A 152 -7.41 4.84 0.38
CA LYS A 152 -7.93 6.12 -0.14
C LYS A 152 -6.83 6.96 -0.78
N ALA A 153 -5.58 6.68 -0.42
CA ALA A 153 -4.44 7.45 -0.86
C ALA A 153 -4.12 7.19 -2.33
N SER A 154 -3.52 8.18 -2.99
CA SER A 154 -3.06 8.05 -4.38
C SER A 154 -1.58 7.64 -4.47
N LYS A 155 -0.80 7.99 -3.45
CA LYS A 155 0.64 7.77 -3.37
C LYS A 155 1.07 7.30 -1.98
N LEU A 156 1.95 6.31 -1.95
CA LEU A 156 2.73 5.93 -0.78
C LEU A 156 4.18 6.35 -1.01
N THR A 157 4.77 7.04 -0.04
CA THR A 157 6.21 7.29 0.04
C THR A 157 6.78 6.52 1.22
N LEU A 158 7.74 5.63 0.96
CA LEU A 158 8.56 5.00 1.98
C LEU A 158 9.89 5.75 2.06
N SER A 159 10.10 6.49 3.15
CA SER A 159 11.39 7.11 3.46
C SER A 159 12.17 6.23 4.42
N VAL A 160 13.41 5.94 4.06
CA VAL A 160 14.33 5.09 4.81
C VAL A 160 15.53 5.92 5.21
N TYR A 161 15.83 5.87 6.49
CA TYR A 161 16.88 6.67 7.10
C TYR A 161 17.88 5.78 7.81
N ASP A 162 19.15 6.17 7.67
CA ASP A 162 20.25 5.60 8.43
C ASP A 162 20.59 6.54 9.59
N MET A 163 21.24 5.98 10.60
CA MET A 163 21.90 6.75 11.64
C MET A 163 23.37 6.90 11.23
N GLU A 164 23.78 8.12 10.93
CA GLU A 164 25.17 8.44 10.56
C GLU A 164 25.78 9.38 11.60
N MET A 165 27.05 9.16 11.95
CA MET A 165 27.78 10.05 12.84
C MET A 165 27.97 11.42 12.17
N ASN A 166 27.42 12.47 12.78
CA ASN A 166 27.70 13.83 12.40
C ASN A 166 29.03 14.27 13.06
N PRO A 167 30.09 14.56 12.27
CA PRO A 167 31.41 14.92 12.82
C PRO A 167 31.43 16.29 13.51
N GLU A 168 30.47 17.18 13.21
CA GLU A 168 30.38 18.50 13.83
C GLU A 168 29.77 18.43 15.24
N THR A 169 28.77 17.57 15.42
CA THR A 169 28.06 17.41 16.70
C THR A 169 28.59 16.24 17.54
N GLY A 170 29.34 15.33 16.92
CA GLY A 170 29.86 14.11 17.53
C GLY A 170 28.75 13.10 17.90
N LYS A 171 27.57 13.21 17.28
CA LYS A 171 26.40 12.38 17.58
C LYS A 171 25.88 11.71 16.31
N ASP A 172 25.26 10.55 16.49
CA ASP A 172 24.54 9.91 15.39
C ASP A 172 23.25 10.67 15.10
N GLU A 173 23.05 11.02 13.84
CA GLU A 173 21.91 11.78 13.35
C GLU A 173 21.21 11.02 12.23
N LYS A 174 19.88 11.15 12.22
CA LYS A 174 19.01 10.53 11.21
C LYS A 174 19.26 11.21 9.86
N LYS A 175 19.77 10.46 8.87
CA LYS A 175 20.01 10.95 7.51
C LYS A 175 19.19 10.14 6.51
N LEU A 176 18.58 10.83 5.55
CA LEU A 176 17.77 10.19 4.52
C LEU A 176 18.70 9.39 3.59
N ASN A 177 18.55 8.07 3.58
CA ASN A 177 19.21 7.20 2.61
C ASN A 177 18.41 7.18 1.31
N ARG A 178 17.11 6.85 1.40
CA ARG A 178 16.24 6.66 0.23
C ARG A 178 14.82 7.14 0.50
N SER A 179 14.17 7.59 -0.56
CA SER A 179 12.72 7.81 -0.58
C SER A 179 12.15 7.12 -1.81
N ILE A 180 11.18 6.23 -1.60
CA ILE A 180 10.62 5.38 -2.65
C ILE A 180 9.13 5.67 -2.76
N ASP A 181 8.69 6.10 -3.95
CA ASP A 181 7.31 6.45 -4.23
C ASP A 181 6.60 5.33 -4.99
N PHE A 182 5.45 4.90 -4.49
CA PHE A 182 4.56 3.92 -5.11
C PHE A 182 3.21 4.58 -5.43
N LYS A 183 2.67 4.28 -6.61
CA LYS A 183 1.28 4.59 -7.00
C LYS A 183 0.33 3.58 -6.35
N LEU A 184 -0.88 4.01 -6.00
CA LEU A 184 -1.82 3.21 -5.19
C LEU A 184 -3.15 2.88 -5.88
N ALA A 185 -3.19 2.77 -7.21
CA ALA A 185 -4.39 2.27 -7.88
C ALA A 185 -4.75 0.84 -7.43
N HIS A 186 -6.00 0.43 -7.68
CA HIS A 186 -6.51 -0.92 -7.39
C HIS A 186 -6.54 -1.26 -5.89
N SER A 187 -6.90 -0.28 -5.06
CA SER A 187 -6.91 -0.42 -3.60
C SER A 187 -7.90 -1.46 -3.07
N ALA A 188 -8.89 -1.89 -3.86
CA ALA A 188 -9.78 -3.00 -3.48
C ALA A 188 -9.02 -4.33 -3.34
N LEU A 189 -7.83 -4.46 -3.93
CA LEU A 189 -6.97 -5.63 -3.74
C LEU A 189 -6.34 -5.70 -2.33
N LEU A 190 -6.26 -4.58 -1.59
CA LEU A 190 -5.75 -4.56 -0.21
C LEU A 190 -6.65 -5.32 0.77
N ASP A 191 -7.91 -5.56 0.40
CA ASP A 191 -8.87 -6.37 1.17
C ASP A 191 -8.76 -7.87 0.87
N ARG A 192 -8.01 -8.26 -0.15
CA ARG A 192 -7.87 -9.67 -0.51
C ARG A 192 -7.02 -10.38 0.54
N PRO A 193 -7.45 -11.57 0.98
CA PRO A 193 -6.63 -12.35 1.88
C PRO A 193 -5.33 -12.77 1.17
N VAL A 194 -4.23 -12.75 1.90
CA VAL A 194 -2.89 -13.09 1.40
C VAL A 194 -2.16 -13.98 2.39
N THR A 195 -1.18 -14.73 1.89
CA THR A 195 -0.29 -15.49 2.78
C THR A 195 0.72 -14.54 3.44
N CYS A 196 0.65 -14.45 4.76
CA CYS A 196 1.60 -13.71 5.58
C CYS A 196 2.55 -14.68 6.25
N GLY A 197 3.87 -14.52 6.10
CA GLY A 197 4.75 -15.49 6.75
C GLY A 197 6.05 -15.87 6.06
N LEU A 198 6.51 -15.16 5.03
CA LEU A 198 7.85 -15.40 4.47
C LEU A 198 8.94 -15.08 5.50
#